data_AF-A0A7J9JHA0-F1
#
_entry.id   AF-A0A7J9JHA0-F1
#
_cell.length_a   1.000
_cell.length_b   1.000
_cell.length_c   1.000
_cell.angle_alpha   90.00
_cell.angle_beta   90.00
_cell.angle_gamma   90.00
#
_symmetry.space_group_name_H-M   'P 1'
#
loop_
_entity.id
_entity.type
_entity.pdbx_description
1 polymer ?
#
loop_
_entity_poly.entity_id
_entity_poly.type
_entity_poly.pdbx_seq_one_letter_code
_entity_poly.pdbx_strand_id
1 'polypeptide(L)'
;MPPSSDSWVMRNIVEPALESWDDKPVSQETFLEESKKVAKRVAQNLKEEPVIVAHSENTFDGSGIKRLLSNKFELDKLLNVGLENVPKDRNGKISKEYLRVVLDVVAQSVGLPQIGAVEQMDKVVADVLNRIDADDGKMIKEDEFKKLLTEIMGSILLQLEGNPISVSSNSVVHEPLPSSLSLLQAST
;
A
#
# COMPACT_ATOMS: atom_id res chain seq x y z
N MET A 1 9.98 5.60 16.18
CA MET A 1 10.05 4.29 16.87
C MET A 1 9.84 3.23 15.81
N PRO A 2 10.67 2.18 15.75
CA PRO A 2 10.48 1.11 14.77
C PRO A 2 9.14 0.40 14.97
N PRO A 3 8.52 -0.14 13.90
CA PRO A 3 7.31 -0.95 14.01
C PRO A 3 7.57 -2.18 14.87
N SER A 4 6.72 -2.42 15.88
CA SER A 4 6.83 -3.62 16.72
C SER A 4 6.42 -4.91 16.00
N SER A 5 5.78 -4.81 14.84
CA SER A 5 5.46 -5.96 13.98
C SER A 5 6.60 -6.36 13.05
N ASP A 6 7.67 -5.56 12.99
CA ASP A 6 8.82 -5.87 12.15
C ASP A 6 9.59 -7.08 12.71
N SER A 7 9.84 -8.07 11.86
CA SER A 7 10.45 -9.33 12.30
C SER A 7 11.89 -9.15 12.79
N TRP A 8 12.65 -8.22 12.22
CA TRP A 8 14.01 -7.94 12.67
C TRP A 8 13.99 -7.25 14.04
N VAL A 9 13.10 -6.27 14.22
CA VAL A 9 12.95 -5.57 15.51
C VAL A 9 12.51 -6.53 16.61
N MET A 10 11.55 -7.40 16.32
CA MET A 10 11.11 -8.40 17.29
C MET A 10 12.26 -9.31 17.72
N ARG A 11 12.97 -9.88 16.76
CA ARG A 11 14.04 -10.85 17.03
C ARG A 11 15.26 -10.25 17.73
N ASN A 12 15.70 -9.05 17.34
CA ASN A 12 16.98 -8.50 17.79
C ASN A 12 16.82 -7.50 18.94
N ILE A 13 15.66 -6.87 19.07
CA ILE A 13 15.43 -5.82 20.07
C ILE A 13 14.48 -6.29 21.18
N VAL A 14 13.31 -6.86 20.81
CA VAL A 14 12.22 -7.13 21.77
C VAL A 14 12.41 -8.46 22.49
N GLU A 15 12.63 -9.56 21.76
CA GLU A 15 12.81 -10.90 22.34
C GLU A 15 13.97 -10.95 23.36
N PRO A 16 15.17 -10.38 23.10
CA PRO A 16 16.26 -10.38 24.08
C PRO A 16 15.96 -9.54 25.33
N ALA A 17 15.06 -8.56 25.22
CA ALA A 17 14.62 -7.77 26.37
C ALA A 17 13.58 -8.52 27.22
N LEU A 18 12.87 -9.50 26.64
CA LEU A 18 11.88 -10.35 27.30
C LEU A 18 12.48 -11.59 27.94
N GLU A 19 13.73 -11.98 27.64
CA GLU A 19 14.39 -13.14 28.28
C GLU A 19 14.44 -13.06 29.81
N SER A 20 14.39 -11.86 30.39
CA SER A 20 14.33 -11.67 31.84
C SER A 20 12.91 -11.76 32.42
N TRP A 21 11.88 -11.99 31.60
CA TRP A 21 10.49 -12.07 32.02
C TRP A 21 10.15 -13.48 32.50
N ASP A 22 9.46 -13.57 33.65
CA ASP A 22 8.95 -14.82 34.22
C ASP A 22 7.42 -14.85 34.08
N ASP A 23 6.86 -15.87 33.45
CA ASP A 23 5.42 -16.01 33.14
C ASP A 23 4.54 -16.35 34.36
N LYS A 24 5.03 -16.07 35.57
CA LYS A 24 4.27 -16.32 36.79
C LYS A 24 3.19 -15.26 36.99
N PRO A 25 2.04 -15.62 37.58
CA PRO A 25 1.05 -14.64 38.00
C PRO A 25 1.67 -13.74 39.07
N VAL A 26 1.80 -12.46 38.74
CA VAL A 26 2.40 -11.43 39.59
C VAL A 26 1.35 -10.39 40.00
N SER A 27 1.61 -9.68 41.10
CA SER A 27 0.79 -8.53 41.47
C SER A 27 0.88 -7.42 40.42
N GLN A 28 -0.09 -6.51 40.38
CA GLN A 28 -0.09 -5.37 39.45
C GLN A 28 1.16 -4.47 39.62
N GLU A 29 1.61 -4.26 40.86
CA GLU A 29 2.80 -3.47 41.15
C GLU A 29 4.07 -4.16 40.62
N THR A 30 4.17 -5.48 40.82
CA THR A 30 5.27 -6.29 40.29
C THR A 30 5.26 -6.31 38.75
N PHE A 31 4.09 -6.43 38.12
CA PHE A 31 3.96 -6.35 36.65
C PHE A 31 4.45 -5.01 36.10
N LEU A 32 4.10 -3.90 36.77
CA LEU A 32 4.55 -2.57 36.37
C LEU A 32 6.07 -2.43 36.49
N GLU A 33 6.67 -2.98 37.54
CA GLU A 33 8.12 -2.89 37.73
C GLU A 33 8.89 -3.75 36.71
N GLU A 34 8.41 -4.97 36.42
CA GLU A 34 9.00 -5.82 35.38
C GLU A 34 8.82 -5.22 33.98
N SER A 35 7.65 -4.66 33.65
CA SER A 35 7.44 -4.02 32.34
C SER A 35 8.33 -2.78 32.15
N LYS A 36 8.59 -2.00 33.21
CA LYS A 36 9.59 -0.92 33.16
C LYS A 36 11.00 -1.45 32.90
N LYS A 37 11.40 -2.58 33.49
CA LYS A 37 12.70 -3.21 33.24
C LYS A 37 12.84 -3.63 31.78
N VAL A 38 11.81 -4.29 31.23
CA VAL A 38 11.76 -4.66 29.81
C VAL A 38 11.85 -3.42 28.92
N ALA A 39 11.05 -2.38 29.18
CA ALA A 39 11.08 -1.15 28.39
C ALA A 39 12.45 -0.45 28.42
N LYS A 40 13.12 -0.42 29.58
CA LYS A 40 14.50 0.08 29.70
C LYS A 40 15.47 -0.75 28.87
N ARG A 41 15.31 -2.08 28.86
CA ARG A 41 16.18 -2.98 28.11
C ARG A 41 15.95 -2.86 26.60
N VAL A 42 14.71 -2.75 26.14
CA VAL A 42 14.39 -2.41 24.74
C VAL A 42 15.05 -1.09 24.34
N ALA A 43 14.95 -0.04 25.17
CA ALA A 43 15.59 1.24 24.91
C ALA A 43 17.13 1.14 24.84
N GLN A 44 17.73 0.30 25.68
CA GLN A 44 19.17 0.03 25.65
C GLN A 44 19.58 -0.73 24.38
N ASN A 45 18.85 -1.78 24.00
CA ASN A 45 19.08 -2.54 22.78
C ASN A 45 19.00 -1.63 21.55
N LEU A 46 17.99 -0.75 21.47
CA LEU A 46 17.87 0.25 20.38
C LEU A 46 19.00 1.28 20.36
N LYS A 47 19.62 1.55 21.51
CA LYS A 47 20.77 2.45 21.60
C LYS A 47 22.06 1.76 21.11
N GLU A 48 22.20 0.47 21.38
CA GLU A 48 23.34 -0.35 20.96
C GLU A 48 23.25 -0.78 19.49
N GLU A 49 22.05 -1.09 19.02
CA GLU A 49 21.74 -1.43 17.64
C GLU A 49 20.69 -0.44 17.07
N PRO A 50 21.15 0.72 16.55
CA PRO A 50 20.25 1.72 16.00
C PRO A 50 19.45 1.17 14.81
N VAL A 51 18.14 1.36 14.87
CA VAL A 51 17.21 0.97 13.79
C VAL A 51 16.83 2.18 12.97
N ILE A 52 17.11 2.13 11.67
CA ILE A 52 16.67 3.17 10.73
C ILE A 52 15.23 2.88 10.34
N VAL A 53 14.36 3.87 10.52
CA VAL A 53 12.93 3.77 10.20
C VAL A 53 12.60 4.73 9.07
N ALA A 54 12.09 4.19 7.97
CA ALA A 54 11.50 4.98 6.90
C ALA A 54 10.03 5.27 7.23
N HIS A 55 9.69 6.56 7.22
CA HIS A 55 8.34 7.06 7.40
C HIS A 55 7.81 7.50 6.03
N SER A 56 6.74 6.85 5.56
CA SER A 56 6.05 7.21 4.32
C SER A 56 4.64 7.69 4.62
N GLU A 57 4.25 8.81 4.03
CA GLU A 57 2.88 9.29 4.04
C GLU A 57 2.42 9.50 2.59
N ASN A 58 1.35 8.81 2.22
CA ASN A 58 0.75 8.88 0.90
C ASN A 58 -0.64 9.47 1.03
N THR A 59 -0.91 10.56 0.30
CA THR A 59 -2.24 11.17 0.22
C THR A 59 -2.80 11.00 -1.18
N PHE A 60 -4.00 10.42 -1.26
CA PHE A 60 -4.75 10.21 -2.49
C PHE A 60 -5.90 11.23 -2.55
N ASP A 61 -5.69 12.29 -3.31
CA ASP A 61 -6.60 13.44 -3.44
C ASP A 61 -7.27 13.54 -4.83
N GLY A 62 -7.03 12.56 -5.70
CA GLY A 62 -7.54 12.53 -7.07
C GLY A 62 -6.80 13.42 -8.07
N SER A 63 -5.76 14.16 -7.65
CA SER A 63 -5.00 15.05 -8.54
C SER A 63 -4.42 14.34 -9.78
N GLY A 64 -3.94 13.11 -9.62
CA GLY A 64 -3.47 12.26 -10.72
C GLY A 64 -4.56 11.92 -11.73
N ILE A 65 -5.76 11.60 -11.26
CA ILE A 65 -6.93 11.37 -12.11
C ILE A 65 -7.31 12.66 -12.83
N LYS A 66 -7.40 13.78 -12.12
CA LYS A 66 -7.74 15.09 -12.70
C LYS A 66 -6.80 15.48 -13.83
N ARG A 67 -5.49 15.27 -13.63
CA ARG A 67 -4.47 15.49 -14.66
C ARG A 67 -4.67 14.60 -15.88
N LEU A 68 -4.95 13.31 -15.68
CA LEU A 68 -5.21 12.38 -16.78
C LEU A 68 -6.47 12.76 -17.56
N LEU A 69 -7.59 13.02 -16.88
CA LEU A 69 -8.86 13.39 -17.50
C LEU A 69 -8.78 14.72 -18.26
N SER A 70 -7.85 15.60 -17.90
CA SER A 70 -7.60 16.87 -18.61
C SER A 70 -6.81 16.68 -19.92
N ASN A 71 -6.19 15.52 -20.15
CA ASN A 71 -5.42 15.22 -21.35
C ASN A 71 -5.99 13.99 -22.09
N LYS A 72 -6.83 14.28 -23.10
CA LYS A 72 -7.51 13.24 -23.91
C LYS A 72 -6.54 12.24 -24.56
N PHE A 73 -5.36 12.70 -24.99
CA PHE A 73 -4.39 11.83 -25.67
C PHE A 73 -3.77 10.82 -24.69
N GLU A 74 -3.30 11.29 -23.52
CA GLU A 74 -2.76 10.40 -22.48
C GLU A 74 -3.83 9.46 -21.94
N LEU A 75 -5.05 9.96 -21.75
CA LEU A 75 -6.19 9.14 -21.35
C LEU A 75 -6.44 8.00 -22.36
N ASP A 76 -6.58 8.32 -23.65
CA ASP A 76 -6.86 7.29 -24.67
C ASP A 76 -5.71 6.27 -24.77
N LYS A 77 -4.46 6.74 -24.75
CA LYS A 77 -3.27 5.87 -24.73
C LYS A 77 -3.29 4.91 -23.55
N LEU A 78 -3.56 5.41 -22.34
CA LEU A 78 -3.56 4.58 -21.13
C LEU A 78 -4.74 3.61 -21.10
N LEU A 79 -5.92 4.02 -21.58
CA LEU A 79 -7.06 3.13 -21.76
C LEU A 79 -6.75 2.01 -22.76
N ASN A 80 -6.06 2.32 -23.86
CA ASN A 80 -5.61 1.31 -24.83
C ASN A 80 -4.65 0.28 -24.20
N VAL A 81 -3.69 0.75 -23.39
CA VAL A 81 -2.77 -0.13 -22.65
C VAL A 81 -3.53 -1.04 -21.67
N GLY A 82 -4.47 -0.49 -20.91
CA GLY A 82 -5.29 -1.28 -19.98
C GLY A 82 -6.14 -2.34 -20.69
N LEU A 83 -6.49 -2.11 -21.95
CA LEU A 83 -7.33 -3.00 -22.77
C LEU A 83 -6.55 -4.01 -23.62
N GLU A 84 -5.23 -3.91 -23.69
CA GLU A 84 -4.39 -4.73 -24.58
C GLU A 84 -4.55 -6.23 -24.31
N ASN A 85 -4.67 -6.62 -23.04
CA ASN A 85 -4.77 -8.01 -22.61
C ASN A 85 -6.20 -8.46 -22.26
N VAL A 86 -7.21 -7.63 -22.54
CA VAL A 86 -8.60 -7.94 -22.18
C VAL A 86 -9.25 -8.81 -23.26
N PRO A 87 -9.83 -9.97 -22.90
CA PRO A 87 -10.54 -10.82 -23.85
C PRO A 87 -11.72 -10.09 -24.52
N LYS A 88 -11.80 -10.21 -25.85
CA LYS A 88 -12.87 -9.64 -26.67
C LYS A 88 -13.68 -10.76 -27.33
N ASP A 89 -14.98 -10.56 -27.50
CA ASP A 89 -15.82 -11.46 -28.28
C ASP A 89 -15.53 -11.35 -29.79
N ARG A 90 -16.22 -12.16 -30.60
CA ARG A 90 -16.11 -12.15 -32.07
C ARG A 90 -16.48 -10.79 -32.72
N ASN A 91 -17.19 -9.94 -31.98
CA ASN A 91 -17.66 -8.62 -32.40
C ASN A 91 -16.84 -7.48 -31.77
N GLY A 92 -15.73 -7.79 -31.08
CA GLY A 92 -14.89 -6.80 -30.40
C GLY A 92 -15.50 -6.23 -29.11
N LYS A 93 -16.51 -6.88 -28.53
CA LYS A 93 -17.13 -6.48 -27.27
C LYS A 93 -16.35 -7.03 -26.07
N ILE A 94 -16.41 -6.30 -24.98
CA ILE A 94 -15.72 -6.57 -23.72
C ILE A 94 -16.78 -6.73 -22.62
N SER A 95 -16.59 -7.73 -21.76
CA SER A 95 -17.43 -7.94 -20.59
C SER A 95 -17.13 -6.89 -19.52
N LYS A 96 -18.17 -6.34 -18.89
CA LYS A 96 -18.00 -5.39 -17.78
C LYS A 96 -17.25 -5.97 -16.57
N GLU A 97 -17.16 -7.29 -16.44
CA GLU A 97 -16.39 -7.95 -15.37
C GLU A 97 -14.89 -7.53 -15.36
N TYR A 98 -14.37 -7.11 -16.52
CA TYR A 98 -13.00 -6.62 -16.65
C TYR A 98 -12.81 -5.17 -16.21
N LEU A 99 -13.88 -4.43 -15.87
CA LEU A 99 -13.77 -3.03 -15.44
C LEU A 99 -12.82 -2.87 -14.26
N ARG A 100 -12.92 -3.74 -13.26
CA ARG A 100 -12.04 -3.69 -12.07
C ARG A 100 -10.58 -3.95 -12.43
N VAL A 101 -10.34 -4.90 -13.33
CA VAL A 101 -8.98 -5.27 -13.78
C VAL A 101 -8.35 -4.12 -14.56
N VAL A 102 -9.09 -3.55 -15.52
CA VAL A 102 -8.59 -2.44 -16.34
C VAL A 102 -8.42 -1.17 -15.49
N LEU A 103 -9.35 -0.92 -14.57
CA LEU A 103 -9.26 0.20 -13.63
C LEU A 103 -7.98 0.09 -12.80
N ASP A 104 -7.62 -1.09 -12.29
CA ASP A 104 -6.39 -1.27 -11.49
C ASP A 104 -5.12 -0.91 -12.29
N VAL A 105 -5.04 -1.33 -13.55
CA VAL A 105 -3.91 -0.99 -14.45
C VAL A 105 -3.81 0.52 -14.68
N VAL A 106 -4.94 1.18 -14.93
CA VAL A 106 -5.01 2.62 -15.19
C VAL A 106 -4.74 3.42 -13.90
N ALA A 107 -5.27 2.96 -12.76
CA ALA A 107 -5.16 3.58 -11.44
C ALA A 107 -3.70 3.71 -10.99
N GLN A 108 -2.88 2.67 -11.20
CA GLN A 108 -1.45 2.70 -10.87
C GLN A 108 -0.71 3.82 -11.62
N SER A 109 -1.07 4.09 -12.88
CA SER A 109 -0.45 5.14 -13.69
C SER A 109 -0.83 6.56 -13.27
N VAL A 110 -1.89 6.71 -12.47
CA VAL A 110 -2.31 8.00 -11.88
C VAL A 110 -1.97 8.12 -10.40
N GLY A 111 -1.15 7.21 -9.86
CA GLY A 111 -0.68 7.26 -8.48
C GLY A 111 -1.72 6.82 -7.43
N LEU A 112 -2.79 6.14 -7.86
CA LEU A 112 -3.67 5.43 -6.94
C LEU A 112 -3.03 4.11 -6.50
N PRO A 113 -3.36 3.62 -5.28
CA PRO A 113 -2.85 2.34 -4.82
C PRO A 113 -3.53 1.21 -5.62
N GLN A 114 -2.87 0.06 -5.67
CA GLN A 114 -3.48 -1.16 -6.20
C GLN A 114 -4.72 -1.52 -5.38
N ILE A 115 -5.73 -2.04 -6.06
CA ILE A 115 -6.95 -2.54 -5.41
C ILE A 115 -6.56 -3.67 -4.46
N GLY A 116 -6.96 -3.56 -3.19
CA GLY A 116 -6.60 -4.46 -2.10
C GLY A 116 -5.47 -3.95 -1.21
N ALA A 117 -4.72 -2.92 -1.63
CA ALA A 117 -3.60 -2.39 -0.84
C ALA A 117 -4.05 -1.40 0.25
N VAL A 118 -5.15 -0.66 0.02
CA VAL A 118 -5.70 0.34 0.94
C VAL A 118 -7.20 0.16 1.06
N GLU A 119 -7.66 -0.37 2.19
CA GLU A 119 -9.07 -0.71 2.44
C GLU A 119 -10.01 0.48 2.22
N GLN A 120 -9.58 1.70 2.58
CA GLN A 120 -10.36 2.92 2.38
C GLN A 120 -10.54 3.25 0.89
N MET A 121 -9.51 3.02 0.07
CA MET A 121 -9.59 3.21 -1.38
C MET A 121 -10.48 2.14 -2.02
N ASP A 122 -10.38 0.90 -1.54
CA ASP A 122 -11.22 -0.20 -2.03
C ASP A 122 -12.70 0.07 -1.80
N LYS A 123 -13.05 0.68 -0.66
CA LYS A 123 -14.42 1.14 -0.37
C LYS A 123 -14.89 2.19 -1.36
N VAL A 124 -14.06 3.19 -1.67
CA VAL A 124 -14.36 4.22 -2.68
C VAL A 124 -14.61 3.59 -4.06
N VAL A 125 -13.74 2.68 -4.48
CA VAL A 125 -13.87 1.99 -5.77
C VAL A 125 -15.14 1.12 -5.81
N ALA A 126 -15.41 0.35 -4.75
CA ALA A 126 -16.61 -0.48 -4.65
C ALA A 126 -17.89 0.36 -4.68
N ASP A 127 -17.94 1.46 -3.94
CA ASP A 127 -19.08 2.38 -3.91
C ASP A 127 -19.37 2.98 -5.28
N VAL A 128 -18.33 3.35 -6.04
CA VAL A 128 -18.47 3.87 -7.40
C VAL A 128 -18.98 2.79 -8.36
N LEU A 129 -18.39 1.59 -8.34
CA LEU A 129 -18.80 0.49 -9.22
C LEU A 129 -20.24 0.05 -8.96
N ASN A 130 -20.65 0.00 -7.69
CA ASN A 130 -22.03 -0.33 -7.29
C ASN A 130 -23.04 0.70 -7.78
N ARG A 131 -22.70 2.00 -7.81
CA ARG A 131 -23.60 3.06 -8.29
C ARG A 131 -23.81 3.05 -9.80
N ILE A 132 -22.88 2.48 -10.56
CA ILE A 132 -22.84 2.53 -12.03
C ILE A 132 -23.41 1.23 -12.66
N ASP A 133 -23.93 0.30 -11.84
CA ASP A 133 -24.35 -1.04 -12.28
C ASP A 133 -23.25 -1.70 -13.15
N ALA A 134 -22.02 -1.65 -12.65
CA ALA A 134 -20.83 -2.10 -13.36
C ALA A 134 -20.69 -3.63 -13.39
N ASP A 135 -21.50 -4.38 -12.62
CA ASP A 135 -21.32 -5.83 -12.40
C ASP A 135 -22.43 -6.70 -13.05
N ASP A 136 -23.14 -6.17 -14.05
CA ASP A 136 -24.19 -6.93 -14.76
C ASP A 136 -23.65 -7.96 -15.77
N GLY A 137 -22.32 -8.12 -15.87
CA GLY A 137 -21.65 -9.03 -16.81
C GLY A 137 -21.91 -8.72 -18.29
N LYS A 138 -22.46 -7.54 -18.59
CA LYS A 138 -22.89 -7.19 -19.95
C LYS A 138 -21.69 -7.01 -20.87
N MET A 139 -21.80 -7.55 -22.08
CA MET A 139 -20.86 -7.30 -23.16
C MET A 139 -21.15 -5.95 -23.83
N ILE A 140 -20.19 -5.04 -23.80
CA ILE A 140 -20.29 -3.68 -24.37
C ILE A 140 -19.18 -3.43 -25.39
N LYS A 141 -19.36 -2.48 -26.30
CA LYS A 141 -18.32 -2.15 -27.28
C LYS A 141 -17.12 -1.50 -26.59
N GLU A 142 -15.94 -1.58 -27.21
CA GLU A 142 -14.72 -0.97 -26.66
C GLU A 142 -14.89 0.53 -26.36
N ASP A 143 -15.51 1.30 -27.26
CA ASP A 143 -15.75 2.73 -27.04
C ASP A 143 -16.68 3.00 -25.85
N GLU A 144 -17.71 2.15 -25.67
CA GLU A 144 -18.62 2.21 -24.52
C GLU A 144 -17.89 1.84 -23.23
N PHE A 145 -17.00 0.85 -23.28
CA PHE A 145 -16.17 0.43 -22.16
C PHE A 145 -15.22 1.55 -21.73
N LYS A 146 -14.51 2.19 -22.68
CA LYS A 146 -13.63 3.33 -22.43
C LYS A 146 -14.39 4.51 -21.81
N LYS A 147 -15.59 4.81 -22.32
CA LYS A 147 -16.47 5.85 -21.77
C LYS A 147 -16.88 5.53 -20.33
N LEU A 148 -17.30 4.29 -20.07
CA LEU A 148 -17.70 3.83 -18.75
C LEU A 148 -16.55 3.89 -17.74
N LEU A 149 -15.35 3.46 -18.14
CA LEU A 149 -14.15 3.54 -17.32
C LEU A 149 -13.77 5.00 -17.01
N THR A 150 -13.90 5.89 -17.99
CA THR A 150 -13.68 7.33 -17.80
C THR A 150 -14.68 7.93 -16.80
N GLU A 151 -15.94 7.50 -16.85
CA GLU A 151 -17.00 7.92 -15.90
C GLU A 151 -16.72 7.41 -14.47
N ILE A 152 -16.25 6.16 -14.33
CA ILE A 152 -15.81 5.60 -13.05
C ILE A 152 -14.65 6.43 -12.48
N MET A 153 -13.63 6.74 -13.29
CA MET A 153 -12.51 7.57 -12.85
C MET A 153 -12.97 8.98 -12.42
N GLY A 154 -13.87 9.60 -13.18
CA GLY A 154 -14.47 10.89 -12.81
C GLY A 154 -15.23 10.82 -11.48
N SER A 155 -15.92 9.72 -11.22
CA SER A 155 -16.64 9.49 -9.97
C SER A 155 -15.70 9.28 -8.77
N ILE A 156 -14.61 8.53 -8.97
CA ILE A 156 -13.55 8.38 -7.95
C ILE A 156 -12.90 9.73 -7.66
N LEU A 157 -12.59 10.52 -8.70
CA LEU A 157 -12.05 11.88 -8.56
C LEU A 157 -12.94 12.74 -7.66
N LEU A 158 -14.26 12.78 -7.91
CA LEU A 158 -15.19 13.58 -7.12
C LEU A 158 -15.23 13.14 -5.65
N GLN A 159 -15.11 11.83 -5.36
CA GLN A 159 -15.04 11.35 -3.98
C GLN A 159 -13.74 11.77 -3.30
N LEU A 160 -12.61 11.66 -3.99
CA LEU A 160 -11.30 12.02 -3.43
C LEU A 160 -11.10 13.54 -3.29
N GLU A 161 -11.67 14.35 -4.18
CA GLU A 161 -11.65 15.82 -4.03
C GLU A 161 -12.48 16.27 -2.80
N GLY A 162 -13.55 15.56 -2.49
CA GLY A 162 -14.37 15.84 -1.30
C GLY A 162 -13.79 15.28 0.00
N ASN A 163 -13.10 14.13 -0.07
CA ASN A 163 -12.53 13.44 1.07
C ASN A 163 -11.24 12.69 0.68
N PRO A 164 -10.07 13.36 0.73
CA PRO A 164 -8.79 12.73 0.44
C PRO A 164 -8.47 11.59 1.42
N ILE A 165 -7.77 10.56 0.94
CA ILE A 165 -7.35 9.42 1.76
C ILE A 165 -5.85 9.55 2.05
N SER A 166 -5.47 9.63 3.33
CA SER A 166 -4.07 9.63 3.76
C SER A 166 -3.70 8.32 4.45
N VAL A 167 -2.61 7.72 4.00
CA VAL A 167 -2.07 6.46 4.54
C VAL A 167 -0.64 6.72 4.99
N SER A 168 -0.38 6.47 6.28
CA SER A 168 0.97 6.53 6.83
C SER A 168 1.46 5.11 7.10
N SER A 169 2.71 4.84 6.72
CA SER A 169 3.38 3.58 7.01
C SER A 169 4.79 3.83 7.54
N ASN A 170 5.21 2.98 8.45
CA ASN A 170 6.55 2.99 9.03
C ASN A 170 7.18 1.64 8.68
N SER A 171 8.38 1.65 8.12
CA SER A 171 9.12 0.44 7.78
C SER A 171 10.55 0.53 8.29
N VAL A 172 11.13 -0.61 8.66
CA VAL A 172 12.55 -0.68 9.01
C VAL A 172 13.36 -0.73 7.72
N VAL A 173 14.39 0.11 7.63
CA VAL A 173 15.32 0.06 6.51
C VAL A 173 16.31 -1.07 6.76
N HIS A 174 16.10 -2.18 6.06
CA HIS A 174 17.09 -3.25 5.97
C HIS A 174 18.12 -2.86 4.90
N GLU A 175 19.02 -1.92 5.23
CA GLU A 175 20.23 -1.80 4.42
C GLU A 175 20.99 -3.13 4.51
N PRO A 176 21.45 -3.71 3.39
CA PRO A 176 22.51 -4.69 3.46
C PRO A 176 23.76 -3.93 3.91
N LEU A 177 23.99 -3.88 5.22
CA LEU A 177 25.28 -3.46 5.77
C LEU A 177 26.35 -4.30 5.06
N PRO A 178 27.33 -3.70 4.36
CA PRO A 178 28.34 -4.46 3.64
C PRO A 178 29.12 -5.29 4.66
N SER A 179 28.84 -6.58 4.67
CA SER A 179 29.57 -7.59 5.43
C SER A 179 30.92 -7.80 4.76
N SER A 180 31.82 -6.81 4.82
CA SER A 180 33.21 -6.97 4.36
C SER A 180 34.08 -5.77 4.75
N LEU A 181 34.36 -5.63 6.04
CA LEU A 181 35.54 -4.88 6.52
C LEU A 181 36.55 -5.82 7.22
N SER A 182 36.68 -7.06 6.75
CA SER A 182 37.67 -8.02 7.28
C SER A 182 38.60 -8.61 6.22
N LEU A 183 38.89 -7.90 5.13
CA LEU A 183 39.82 -8.41 4.11
C LEU A 183 40.87 -7.39 3.65
N LEU A 184 41.50 -6.65 4.57
CA LEU A 184 42.78 -5.98 4.30
C LEU A 184 43.65 -5.92 5.57
N GLN A 185 44.06 -7.09 6.07
CA GLN A 185 45.33 -7.23 6.78
C GLN A 185 46.03 -8.50 6.30
N ALA A 186 46.66 -8.40 5.13
CA ALA A 186 47.80 -9.22 4.75
C ALA A 186 48.59 -8.52 3.65
N SER A 187 49.92 -8.50 3.83
CA SER A 187 50.96 -7.90 2.98
C SER A 187 51.16 -6.40 3.24
N THR A 188 52.29 -5.92 3.74
CA THR A 188 53.69 -6.37 3.62
C THR A 188 54.49 -6.23 4.92
#